data_AF-A0A417Y9C4-F1
#
_entry.id   AF-A0A417Y9C4-F1
#
_cell.length_a   1.000
_cell.length_b   1.000
_cell.length_c   1.000
_cell.angle_alpha   90.00
_cell.angle_beta   90.00
_cell.angle_gamma   90.00
#
_symmetry.space_group_name_H-M   'P 1'
#
loop_
_entity.id
_entity.type
_entity.pdbx_description
1 polymer ?
#
loop_
_entity_poly.entity_id
_entity_poly.type
_entity_poly.pdbx_seq_one_letter_code
_entity_poly.pdbx_strand_id
1 'polypeptide(L)'
;MKKKWLLAVPAVAVALVGSPDFNQTVDAAPENESVQQAESEIPAGYETILNWPPEQQPIVKQGSQGSFEVEFIQVMLNHFGFETEVDGIFDSHTDQQVRGLQAENGLAQDGIVGVNTWTVLLEEYQTELFTVESAVAYAEAALDNDDLVFSSNGVLYEASDGRLFYSLKARSQDYIDNGGTGTIGFYDVYQNGDVVESKPR
;
A
#
# COMPACT_ATOMS: atom_id res chain seq x y z
N MET A 1 -33.75 -21.87 37.61
CA MET A 1 -32.98 -23.07 37.22
C MET A 1 -31.75 -22.59 36.48
N LYS A 2 -30.55 -22.86 37.01
CA LYS A 2 -29.26 -22.39 36.47
C LYS A 2 -28.66 -23.48 35.59
N LYS A 3 -28.24 -23.18 34.36
CA LYS A 3 -27.34 -24.03 33.57
C LYS A 3 -26.19 -23.18 33.04
N LYS A 4 -25.03 -23.39 33.67
CA LYS A 4 -23.69 -22.97 33.24
C LYS A 4 -23.22 -23.94 32.16
N TRP A 5 -22.65 -23.44 31.07
CA TRP A 5 -21.82 -24.23 30.17
C TRP A 5 -20.44 -23.57 30.08
N LEU A 6 -19.43 -24.37 30.47
CA LEU A 6 -17.99 -24.15 30.41
C LEU A 6 -17.48 -25.07 29.29
N LEU A 7 -16.71 -24.54 28.35
CA LEU A 7 -15.91 -25.29 27.37
C LEU A 7 -14.54 -24.58 27.35
N ALA A 8 -13.53 -25.08 28.08
CA ALA A 8 -12.65 -26.22 27.78
C ALA A 8 -11.71 -25.94 26.59
N VAL A 9 -10.55 -25.35 26.90
CA VAL A 9 -9.39 -25.26 26.02
C VAL A 9 -8.51 -26.50 26.28
N PRO A 10 -8.12 -27.31 25.28
CA PRO A 10 -7.16 -28.37 25.51
C PRO A 10 -5.73 -27.81 25.55
N ALA A 11 -5.06 -28.01 26.67
CA ALA A 11 -3.62 -27.82 26.82
C ALA A 11 -2.89 -29.02 26.20
N VAL A 12 -1.96 -28.77 25.28
CA VAL A 12 -1.05 -29.81 24.74
C VAL A 12 0.21 -29.85 25.60
N ALA A 13 0.48 -31.01 26.19
CA ALA A 13 1.66 -31.30 27.00
C ALA A 13 2.85 -31.66 26.10
N VAL A 14 4.01 -31.04 26.34
CA VAL A 14 5.30 -31.39 25.75
C VAL A 14 5.98 -32.44 26.64
N ALA A 15 6.37 -33.58 26.05
CA ALA A 15 7.23 -34.58 26.68
C ALA A 15 8.54 -34.71 25.89
N LEU A 16 9.68 -34.64 26.59
CA LEU A 16 11.04 -34.81 26.07
C LEU A 16 11.43 -36.30 25.93
N VAL A 17 12.26 -36.61 24.92
CA VAL A 17 13.59 -37.30 24.96
C VAL A 17 13.83 -38.14 23.69
N GLY A 18 14.98 -37.92 23.02
CA GLY A 18 15.68 -38.93 22.22
C GLY A 18 16.48 -38.40 21.02
N SER A 19 17.81 -38.39 21.12
CA SER A 19 18.80 -38.31 20.01
C SER A 19 19.73 -39.55 20.14
N PRO A 20 20.47 -40.05 19.11
CA PRO A 20 21.49 -39.28 18.36
C PRO A 20 21.76 -39.64 16.86
N ASP A 21 22.48 -38.70 16.22
CA ASP A 21 23.49 -38.77 15.14
C ASP A 21 23.32 -39.59 13.85
N PHE A 22 23.38 -38.89 12.70
CA PHE A 22 24.24 -39.28 11.56
C PHE A 22 24.68 -38.05 10.74
N ASN A 23 25.99 -37.95 10.53
CA ASN A 23 26.72 -36.88 9.85
C ASN A 23 26.84 -37.17 8.35
N GLN A 24 26.46 -36.25 7.45
CA GLN A 24 27.06 -36.09 6.11
C GLN A 24 27.00 -34.64 5.62
N THR A 25 28.19 -34.05 5.45
CA THR A 25 28.51 -32.81 4.74
C THR A 25 28.42 -32.96 3.22
N VAL A 26 27.77 -32.00 2.54
CA VAL A 26 28.18 -31.54 1.20
C VAL A 26 27.81 -30.05 1.00
N ASP A 27 28.77 -29.30 0.46
CA ASP A 27 28.75 -27.86 0.10
C ASP A 27 27.51 -27.39 -0.70
N ALA A 28 26.96 -26.23 -0.30
CA ALA A 28 26.56 -25.10 -1.15
C ALA A 28 25.81 -24.05 -0.30
N ALA A 29 26.38 -22.83 -0.18
CA ALA A 29 25.65 -21.63 0.23
C ALA A 29 24.60 -21.27 -0.86
N PRO A 30 23.49 -20.57 -0.56
CA PRO A 30 23.56 -19.21 -0.02
C PRO A 30 22.58 -18.88 1.14
N GLU A 31 22.98 -17.82 1.86
CA GLU A 31 22.12 -16.74 2.39
C GLU A 31 21.13 -17.11 3.50
N ASN A 32 21.55 -16.99 4.76
CA ASN A 32 21.34 -15.78 5.57
C ASN A 32 19.87 -15.33 5.63
N GLU A 33 19.18 -15.84 6.65
CA GLU A 33 18.32 -15.09 7.56
C GLU A 33 17.17 -14.29 6.94
N SER A 34 16.03 -14.99 6.82
CA SER A 34 14.75 -14.56 7.40
C SER A 34 14.44 -13.06 7.33
N VAL A 35 14.13 -12.57 6.13
CA VAL A 35 13.10 -11.55 5.99
C VAL A 35 11.82 -12.31 5.69
N GLN A 36 11.07 -12.65 6.73
CA GLN A 36 9.66 -12.95 6.59
C GLN A 36 8.99 -11.65 6.16
N GLN A 37 8.97 -11.41 4.85
CA GLN A 37 7.94 -10.57 4.25
C GLN A 37 6.62 -11.15 4.75
N ALA A 38 5.88 -10.35 5.52
CA ALA A 38 4.45 -10.58 5.64
C ALA A 38 3.94 -10.55 4.20
N GLU A 39 3.64 -11.72 3.65
CA GLU A 39 2.86 -11.83 2.42
C GLU A 39 1.53 -11.15 2.73
N SER A 40 1.40 -9.90 2.30
CA SER A 40 0.15 -9.17 2.13
C SER A 40 -0.91 -10.19 1.66
N GLU A 41 -1.94 -10.43 2.48
CA GLU A 41 -2.96 -11.49 2.26
C GLU A 41 -3.87 -11.23 1.06
N ILE A 42 -3.40 -10.46 0.07
CA ILE A 42 -4.26 -10.04 -1.02
C ILE A 42 -4.05 -11.06 -2.17
N PRO A 43 -5.12 -11.65 -2.74
CA PRO A 43 -4.99 -12.81 -3.64
C PRO A 43 -4.42 -12.47 -5.01
N ALA A 44 -3.25 -12.97 -5.39
CA ALA A 44 -2.55 -12.65 -6.65
C ALA A 44 -3.50 -12.46 -7.86
N GLY A 45 -3.49 -11.26 -8.47
CA GLY A 45 -4.36 -10.91 -9.62
C GLY A 45 -4.87 -9.46 -9.65
N TYR A 46 -4.73 -8.70 -8.55
CA TYR A 46 -5.23 -7.32 -8.40
C TYR A 46 -4.24 -6.21 -8.76
N GLU A 47 -3.08 -6.57 -9.29
CA GLU A 47 -2.06 -5.60 -9.69
C GLU A 47 -2.59 -4.56 -10.69
N THR A 48 -3.56 -4.94 -11.54
CA THR A 48 -4.19 -4.01 -12.49
C THR A 48 -5.03 -2.93 -11.80
N ILE A 49 -5.66 -3.22 -10.67
CA ILE A 49 -6.38 -2.20 -9.87
C ILE A 49 -5.36 -1.26 -9.23
N LEU A 50 -4.23 -1.78 -8.75
CA LEU A 50 -3.17 -0.96 -8.15
C LEU A 50 -2.49 -0.03 -9.17
N ASN A 51 -2.51 -0.39 -10.46
CA ASN A 51 -1.88 0.39 -11.53
C ASN A 51 -2.68 1.62 -11.98
N TRP A 52 -3.94 1.79 -11.54
CA TRP A 52 -4.76 2.94 -11.89
C TRP A 52 -5.02 3.83 -10.66
N PRO A 53 -4.79 5.15 -10.77
CA PRO A 53 -5.03 6.04 -9.65
C PRO A 53 -6.55 6.12 -9.36
N PRO A 54 -6.95 6.47 -8.12
CA PRO A 54 -8.36 6.48 -7.70
C PRO A 54 -9.31 7.25 -8.64
N GLU A 55 -8.84 8.30 -9.33
CA GLU A 55 -9.62 9.10 -10.28
C GLU A 55 -9.98 8.35 -11.56
N GLN A 56 -9.24 7.29 -11.88
CA GLN A 56 -9.44 6.44 -13.05
C GLN A 56 -10.17 5.13 -12.71
N GLN A 57 -10.38 4.86 -11.42
CA GLN A 57 -11.14 3.68 -10.98
C GLN A 57 -12.62 3.82 -11.33
N PRO A 58 -13.30 2.72 -11.69
CA PRO A 58 -14.72 2.75 -12.03
C PRO A 58 -15.57 3.06 -10.80
N ILE A 59 -16.74 3.68 -11.02
CA ILE A 59 -17.74 3.84 -9.97
C ILE A 59 -18.44 2.50 -9.74
N VAL A 60 -18.30 1.95 -8.53
CA VAL A 60 -18.93 0.69 -8.12
C VAL A 60 -19.98 0.96 -7.05
N LYS A 61 -21.11 0.24 -7.10
CA LYS A 61 -22.23 0.41 -6.16
C LYS A 61 -23.11 -0.84 -6.13
N GLN A 62 -24.10 -0.85 -5.24
CA GLN A 62 -25.09 -1.92 -5.18
C GLN A 62 -25.67 -2.27 -6.56
N GLY A 63 -25.63 -3.56 -6.91
CA GLY A 63 -26.06 -4.11 -8.19
C GLY A 63 -24.94 -4.30 -9.21
N SER A 64 -23.72 -3.80 -8.95
CA SER A 64 -22.52 -4.17 -9.72
C SER A 64 -22.19 -5.65 -9.48
N GLN A 65 -21.83 -6.40 -10.54
CA GLN A 65 -21.58 -7.84 -10.46
C GLN A 65 -20.52 -8.29 -11.46
N GLY A 66 -19.81 -9.37 -11.12
CA GLY A 66 -18.92 -10.11 -12.02
C GLY A 66 -17.73 -9.31 -12.54
N SER A 67 -17.40 -8.21 -11.87
CA SER A 67 -16.26 -7.37 -12.18
C SER A 67 -15.19 -7.56 -11.12
N PHE A 68 -13.93 -7.58 -11.57
CA PHE A 68 -12.77 -7.81 -10.73
C PHE A 68 -12.64 -6.74 -9.61
N GLU A 69 -13.18 -5.54 -9.84
CA GLU A 69 -13.24 -4.45 -8.87
C GLU A 69 -14.18 -4.76 -7.70
N VAL A 70 -15.30 -5.47 -7.92
CA VAL A 70 -16.22 -5.85 -6.83
C VAL A 70 -15.54 -6.84 -5.89
N GLU A 71 -14.87 -7.86 -6.43
CA GLU A 71 -14.12 -8.82 -5.62
C GLU A 71 -13.02 -8.13 -4.81
N PHE A 72 -12.27 -7.22 -5.42
CA PHE A 72 -11.25 -6.44 -4.71
C PHE A 72 -11.85 -5.59 -3.58
N ILE A 73 -12.95 -4.88 -3.83
CA ILE A 73 -13.64 -4.10 -2.79
C ILE A 73 -14.04 -5.01 -1.63
N GLN A 74 -14.61 -6.19 -1.91
CA GLN A 74 -15.01 -7.15 -0.87
C GLN A 74 -13.81 -7.68 -0.07
N VAL A 75 -12.68 -7.97 -0.72
CA VAL A 75 -11.43 -8.34 -0.04
C VAL A 75 -10.96 -7.21 0.88
N MET A 76 -10.89 -5.98 0.37
CA MET A 76 -10.44 -4.84 1.15
C MET A 76 -11.39 -4.51 2.31
N LEU A 77 -12.71 -4.61 2.11
CA LEU A 77 -13.67 -4.44 3.20
C LEU A 77 -13.39 -5.43 4.33
N ASN A 78 -13.16 -6.70 4.03
CA ASN A 78 -12.79 -7.70 5.04
C ASN A 78 -11.47 -7.35 5.73
N HIS A 79 -10.47 -6.88 4.97
CA HIS A 79 -9.19 -6.42 5.51
C HIS A 79 -9.35 -5.27 6.52
N PHE A 80 -10.21 -4.30 6.21
CA PHE A 80 -10.57 -3.20 7.12
C PHE A 80 -11.55 -3.62 8.25
N GLY A 81 -11.90 -4.91 8.36
CA GLY A 81 -12.79 -5.43 9.40
C GLY A 81 -14.29 -5.29 9.11
N PHE A 82 -14.66 -4.89 7.90
CA PHE A 82 -16.03 -4.83 7.41
C PHE A 82 -16.40 -6.15 6.71
N GLU A 83 -16.75 -7.15 7.50
CA GLU A 83 -17.03 -8.51 7.02
C GLU A 83 -18.06 -8.54 5.87
N THR A 84 -17.70 -9.15 4.74
CA THR A 84 -18.59 -9.37 3.59
C THR A 84 -18.18 -10.63 2.82
N GLU A 85 -19.11 -11.24 2.08
CA GLU A 85 -18.78 -12.36 1.18
C GLU A 85 -17.96 -11.84 -0.01
N VAL A 86 -16.92 -12.59 -0.41
CA VAL A 86 -16.08 -12.31 -1.59
C VAL A 86 -16.57 -13.19 -2.74
N ASP A 87 -17.64 -12.76 -3.39
CA ASP A 87 -18.33 -13.49 -4.46
C ASP A 87 -18.45 -12.69 -5.77
N GLY A 88 -17.91 -11.47 -5.80
CA GLY A 88 -18.01 -10.58 -6.94
C GLY A 88 -19.41 -10.00 -7.17
N ILE A 89 -20.30 -10.08 -6.18
CA ILE A 89 -21.67 -9.53 -6.22
C ILE A 89 -21.79 -8.40 -5.20
N PHE A 90 -21.95 -7.18 -5.68
CA PHE A 90 -22.16 -6.02 -4.81
C PHE A 90 -23.63 -5.96 -4.38
N ASP A 91 -23.96 -6.78 -3.38
CA ASP A 91 -25.30 -6.94 -2.83
C ASP A 91 -25.64 -5.87 -1.76
N SER A 92 -26.79 -6.00 -1.10
CA SER A 92 -27.18 -5.08 -0.04
C SER A 92 -26.30 -5.19 1.21
N HIS A 93 -25.67 -6.34 1.44
CA HIS A 93 -24.77 -6.50 2.57
C HIS A 93 -23.45 -5.77 2.30
N THR A 94 -22.87 -5.95 1.12
CA THR A 94 -21.68 -5.22 0.65
C THR A 94 -21.90 -3.70 0.70
N ASP A 95 -23.07 -3.20 0.28
CA ASP A 95 -23.44 -1.77 0.38
C ASP A 95 -23.41 -1.27 1.83
N GLN A 96 -23.95 -2.04 2.77
CA GLN A 96 -23.91 -1.68 4.18
C GLN A 96 -22.47 -1.58 4.71
N GLN A 97 -21.60 -2.49 4.28
CA GLN A 97 -20.19 -2.51 4.68
C GLN A 97 -19.42 -1.32 4.10
N VAL A 98 -19.66 -0.97 2.83
CA VAL A 98 -19.10 0.25 2.23
C VAL A 98 -19.53 1.50 2.99
N ARG A 99 -20.81 1.61 3.38
CA ARG A 99 -21.27 2.74 4.20
C ARG A 99 -20.59 2.77 5.56
N GLY A 100 -20.29 1.61 6.15
CA GLY A 100 -19.50 1.47 7.37
C GLY A 100 -18.10 2.06 7.21
N LEU A 101 -17.37 1.60 6.19
CA LEU A 101 -16.04 2.12 5.85
C LEU A 101 -16.06 3.64 5.62
N GLN A 102 -17.04 4.12 4.84
CA GLN A 102 -17.24 5.54 4.57
C GLN A 102 -17.47 6.32 5.87
N ALA A 103 -18.30 5.80 6.79
CA ALA A 103 -18.57 6.45 8.07
C ALA A 103 -17.31 6.56 8.93
N GLU A 104 -16.53 5.48 9.02
CA GLU A 104 -15.30 5.43 9.82
C GLU A 104 -14.24 6.40 9.30
N ASN A 105 -14.19 6.60 7.97
CA ASN A 105 -13.26 7.50 7.31
C ASN A 105 -13.81 8.92 7.06
N GLY A 106 -14.96 9.27 7.66
CA GLY A 106 -15.54 10.62 7.56
C GLY A 106 -16.05 11.00 6.16
N LEU A 107 -16.30 10.02 5.30
CA LEU A 107 -16.86 10.19 3.95
C LEU A 107 -18.39 10.28 3.99
N ALA A 108 -19.00 10.71 2.87
CA ALA A 108 -20.44 10.58 2.68
C ALA A 108 -20.84 9.10 2.64
N GLN A 109 -21.77 8.69 3.50
CA GLN A 109 -22.25 7.30 3.62
C GLN A 109 -23.26 6.96 2.51
N ASP A 110 -22.89 7.16 1.25
CA ASP A 110 -23.76 6.97 0.08
C ASP A 110 -23.75 5.53 -0.48
N GLY A 111 -22.83 4.68 0.00
CA GLY A 111 -22.66 3.31 -0.47
C GLY A 111 -22.03 3.20 -1.86
N ILE A 112 -21.53 4.32 -2.39
CA ILE A 112 -20.91 4.40 -3.71
C ILE A 112 -19.38 4.38 -3.54
N VAL A 113 -18.73 3.43 -4.19
CA VAL A 113 -17.28 3.39 -4.30
C VAL A 113 -16.87 4.27 -5.48
N GLY A 114 -16.66 5.55 -5.19
CA GLY A 114 -16.06 6.54 -6.09
C GLY A 114 -14.65 6.92 -5.62
N VAL A 115 -14.07 7.96 -6.22
CA VAL A 115 -12.66 8.38 -6.01
C VAL A 115 -12.24 8.36 -4.54
N ASN A 116 -12.98 9.03 -3.65
CA ASN A 116 -12.61 9.10 -2.23
C ASN A 116 -12.64 7.73 -1.53
N THR A 117 -13.62 6.89 -1.85
CA THR A 117 -13.71 5.53 -1.29
C THR A 117 -12.57 4.66 -1.84
N TRP A 118 -12.25 4.78 -3.13
CA TRP A 118 -11.10 4.13 -3.74
C TRP A 118 -9.77 4.55 -3.12
N THR A 119 -9.60 5.84 -2.80
CA THR A 119 -8.42 6.33 -2.08
C THR A 119 -8.25 5.61 -0.75
N VAL A 120 -9.31 5.47 0.06
CA VAL A 120 -9.26 4.74 1.34
C VAL A 120 -8.94 3.25 1.11
N LEU A 121 -9.63 2.61 0.18
CA LEU A 121 -9.40 1.18 -0.11
C LEU A 121 -7.98 0.89 -0.60
N LEU A 122 -7.34 1.87 -1.23
CA LEU A 122 -5.98 1.76 -1.75
C LEU A 122 -4.94 2.37 -0.82
N GLU A 123 -5.30 3.00 0.31
CA GLU A 123 -4.38 3.79 1.13
C GLU A 123 -3.22 2.96 1.68
N GLU A 124 -3.48 1.75 2.17
CA GLU A 124 -2.45 0.85 2.68
C GLU A 124 -1.45 0.48 1.58
N TYR A 125 -1.94 0.24 0.37
CA TYR A 125 -1.11 0.03 -0.79
C TYR A 125 -0.35 1.27 -1.22
N GLN A 126 -1.02 2.42 -1.29
CA GLN A 126 -0.36 3.64 -1.73
C GLN A 126 0.71 4.09 -0.72
N THR A 127 0.59 3.74 0.55
CA THR A 127 1.60 3.98 1.57
C THR A 127 2.81 3.06 1.41
N GLU A 128 2.60 1.80 0.99
CA GLU A 128 3.69 0.88 0.63
C GLU A 128 4.28 1.16 -0.77
N LEU A 129 3.50 1.73 -1.68
CA LEU A 129 3.89 2.00 -3.08
C LEU A 129 4.49 3.40 -3.28
N PHE A 130 4.19 4.37 -2.41
CA PHE A 130 4.81 5.69 -2.47
C PHE A 130 6.20 5.65 -1.85
N THR A 131 7.11 5.19 -2.68
CA THR A 131 8.53 5.05 -2.39
C THR A 131 9.30 6.27 -2.89
N VAL A 132 10.53 6.41 -2.40
CA VAL A 132 11.48 7.37 -2.99
C VAL A 132 11.64 7.15 -4.50
N GLU A 133 11.61 5.90 -4.96
CA GLU A 133 11.74 5.56 -6.39
C GLU A 133 10.57 6.12 -7.21
N SER A 134 9.33 5.93 -6.75
CA SER A 134 8.16 6.53 -7.42
C SER A 134 8.21 8.07 -7.42
N ALA A 135 8.66 8.69 -6.33
CA ALA A 135 8.80 10.15 -6.26
C ALA A 135 9.88 10.67 -7.22
N VAL A 136 10.98 9.95 -7.37
CA VAL A 136 12.01 10.27 -8.38
C VAL A 136 11.43 10.15 -9.78
N ALA A 137 10.71 9.08 -10.08
CA ALA A 137 10.06 8.89 -11.38
C ALA A 137 9.04 10.00 -11.70
N TYR A 138 8.25 10.44 -10.72
CA TYR A 138 7.34 11.58 -10.89
C TYR A 138 8.07 12.90 -11.14
N ALA A 139 9.18 13.15 -10.44
CA ALA A 139 10.01 14.33 -10.68
C ALA A 139 10.64 14.33 -12.08
N GLU A 140 11.16 13.18 -12.51
CA GLU A 140 11.72 13.01 -13.86
C GLU A 140 10.66 13.27 -14.93
N ALA A 141 9.48 12.66 -14.78
CA ALA A 141 8.38 12.85 -15.72
C ALA A 141 7.84 14.30 -15.75
N ALA A 142 7.77 14.98 -14.60
CA ALA A 142 7.24 16.33 -14.51
C ALA A 142 8.23 17.42 -14.98
N LEU A 143 9.54 17.19 -14.80
CA LEU A 143 10.58 18.16 -15.12
C LEU A 143 11.16 17.97 -16.54
N ASP A 144 10.92 16.82 -17.18
CA ASP A 144 11.28 16.51 -18.57
C ASP A 144 12.74 16.92 -18.88
N ASN A 145 13.65 16.48 -18.02
CA ASN A 145 15.06 16.87 -18.08
C ASN A 145 15.98 15.71 -17.72
N ASP A 146 16.57 15.13 -18.76
CA ASP A 146 17.49 13.98 -18.69
C ASP A 146 18.82 14.29 -17.97
N ASP A 147 19.17 15.57 -17.80
CA ASP A 147 20.42 15.97 -17.13
C ASP A 147 20.27 16.04 -15.60
N LEU A 148 19.04 15.92 -15.08
CA LEU A 148 18.75 16.01 -13.66
C LEU A 148 18.85 14.65 -12.97
N VAL A 149 19.66 14.63 -11.92
CA VAL A 149 19.78 13.53 -10.96
C VAL A 149 19.10 13.95 -9.67
N PHE A 150 18.16 13.14 -9.20
CA PHE A 150 17.44 13.39 -7.95
C PHE A 150 18.03 12.59 -6.79
N SER A 151 17.96 13.15 -5.59
CA SER A 151 18.34 12.48 -4.35
C SER A 151 17.34 12.82 -3.25
N SER A 152 16.98 11.85 -2.43
CA SER A 152 16.06 12.01 -1.28
C SER A 152 16.79 11.77 0.03
N ASN A 153 16.28 12.32 1.13
CA ASN A 153 16.69 11.94 2.48
C ASN A 153 15.94 10.69 3.01
N GLY A 154 15.00 10.15 2.22
CA GLY A 154 14.20 8.97 2.57
C GLY A 154 13.10 9.23 3.59
N VAL A 155 12.89 10.48 4.01
CA VAL A 155 11.83 10.83 4.96
C VAL A 155 10.55 11.12 4.19
N LEU A 156 9.50 10.36 4.52
CA LEU A 156 8.14 10.65 4.08
C LEU A 156 7.56 11.75 4.97
N TYR A 157 7.06 12.81 4.36
CA TYR A 157 6.45 13.94 5.03
C TYR A 157 4.95 14.00 4.74
N GLU A 158 4.20 14.61 5.65
CA GLU A 158 2.78 14.91 5.47
C GLU A 158 2.60 16.44 5.43
N ALA A 159 1.93 16.94 4.40
CA ALA A 159 1.57 18.34 4.28
C ALA A 159 0.37 18.68 5.17
N SER A 160 0.11 19.98 5.40
CA SER A 160 -1.00 20.42 6.25
C SER A 160 -2.40 20.01 5.74
N ASP A 161 -2.50 19.64 4.46
CA ASP A 161 -3.71 19.14 3.81
C ASP A 161 -3.82 17.60 3.82
N GLY A 162 -2.91 16.91 4.53
CA GLY A 162 -2.88 15.46 4.66
C GLY A 162 -2.17 14.74 3.51
N ARG A 163 -1.66 15.45 2.50
CA ARG A 163 -0.97 14.81 1.37
C ARG A 163 0.46 14.40 1.75
N LEU A 164 0.81 13.18 1.38
CA LEU A 164 2.14 12.62 1.58
C LEU A 164 3.10 13.07 0.46
N PHE A 165 4.35 13.38 0.81
CA PHE A 165 5.37 13.77 -0.16
C PHE A 165 6.80 13.40 0.28
N TYR A 166 7.71 13.22 -0.68
CA TYR A 166 9.15 13.21 -0.45
C TYR A 166 9.76 14.53 -0.88
N SER A 167 10.81 14.96 -0.16
CA SER A 167 11.60 16.13 -0.57
C SER A 167 12.83 15.65 -1.35
N LEU A 168 12.89 16.00 -2.62
CA LEU A 168 13.98 15.64 -3.53
C LEU A 168 14.90 16.84 -3.76
N LYS A 169 16.20 16.58 -3.75
CA LYS A 169 17.24 17.50 -4.22
C LYS A 169 17.61 17.15 -5.65
N ALA A 170 17.41 18.09 -6.57
CA ALA A 170 17.80 17.95 -7.97
C ALA A 170 19.23 18.48 -8.20
N ARG A 171 20.01 17.72 -8.97
CA ARG A 171 21.36 18.11 -9.38
C ARG A 171 21.56 17.91 -10.88
N SER A 172 22.25 18.81 -11.56
CA SER A 172 22.63 18.63 -12.96
C SER A 172 24.01 18.00 -13.06
N GLN A 173 24.14 16.90 -13.80
CA GLN A 173 25.41 16.23 -14.03
C GLN A 173 26.39 17.11 -14.83
N ASP A 174 25.91 17.77 -15.88
CA ASP A 174 26.69 18.71 -16.69
C ASP A 174 27.31 19.86 -15.85
N TYR A 175 26.56 20.40 -14.88
CA TYR A 175 27.10 21.43 -14.00
C TYR A 175 28.15 20.89 -13.03
N ILE A 176 28.06 19.63 -12.63
CA ILE A 176 29.07 18.96 -11.80
C ILE A 176 30.35 18.78 -12.61
N ASP A 177 30.23 18.33 -13.85
CA ASP A 177 31.37 18.06 -14.74
C ASP A 177 32.13 19.35 -15.12
N ASN A 178 31.44 20.50 -15.11
CA ASN A 178 32.02 21.82 -15.29
C ASN A 178 32.52 22.49 -13.99
N GLY A 179 32.57 21.76 -12.86
CA GLY A 179 33.16 22.22 -11.59
C GLY A 179 32.23 23.03 -10.68
N GLY A 180 30.92 23.05 -10.95
CA GLY A 180 29.89 23.65 -10.11
C GLY A 180 29.44 22.73 -8.97
N THR A 181 28.64 23.25 -8.03
CA THR A 181 28.01 22.43 -6.98
C THR A 181 26.97 21.47 -7.56
N GLY A 182 26.51 21.73 -8.79
CA GLY A 182 25.52 20.93 -9.49
C GLY A 182 24.10 21.02 -8.92
N THR A 183 23.85 21.69 -7.80
CA THR A 183 22.49 21.73 -7.22
C THR A 183 21.62 22.71 -7.98
N ILE A 184 20.50 22.23 -8.52
CA ILE A 184 19.57 23.00 -9.34
C ILE A 184 18.39 23.48 -8.50
N GLY A 185 17.89 22.67 -7.58
CA GLY A 185 16.75 23.01 -6.74
C GLY A 185 16.33 21.90 -5.79
N PHE A 186 15.27 22.16 -5.06
CA PHE A 186 14.58 21.18 -4.22
C PHE A 186 13.12 21.12 -4.64
N TYR A 187 12.54 19.93 -4.58
CA TYR A 187 11.18 19.67 -5.02
C TYR A 187 10.47 18.80 -4.00
N ASP A 188 9.26 19.20 -3.63
CA ASP A 188 8.33 18.36 -2.90
C ASP A 188 7.50 17.60 -3.93
N VAL A 189 7.67 16.28 -3.94
CA VAL A 189 6.98 15.39 -4.85
C VAL A 189 5.93 14.64 -4.06
N TYR A 190 4.67 14.84 -4.42
CA TYR A 190 3.51 14.30 -3.72
C TYR A 190 3.10 12.94 -4.30
N GLN A 191 2.41 12.15 -3.48
CA GLN A 191 1.91 10.81 -3.83
C GLN A 191 1.00 10.80 -5.06
N ASN A 192 0.30 11.90 -5.35
CA ASN A 192 -0.56 12.07 -6.53
C ASN A 192 0.22 12.48 -7.80
N GLY A 193 1.54 12.55 -7.74
CA GLY A 193 2.41 12.99 -8.85
C GLY A 193 2.61 14.50 -8.96
N ASP A 194 2.03 15.31 -8.07
CA ASP A 194 2.30 16.75 -8.07
C ASP A 194 3.76 17.01 -7.69
N VAL A 195 4.43 17.90 -8.43
CA VAL A 195 5.82 18.30 -8.17
C VAL A 195 5.87 19.81 -7.94
N VAL A 196 6.31 20.22 -6.75
CA VAL A 196 6.32 21.63 -6.33
C VAL A 196 7.74 22.03 -5.92
N GLU A 197 8.26 23.12 -6.50
CA GLU A 197 9.56 23.66 -6.08
C GLU A 197 9.51 24.10 -4.61
N SER A 198 10.54 23.74 -3.85
CA SER A 198 10.60 23.92 -2.41
C SER A 198 11.96 24.40 -1.92
N LYS A 199 12.05 24.67 -0.62
CA LYS A 199 13.31 24.99 0.06
C LYS A 199 13.92 23.69 0.61
N PRO A 200 15.25 23.64 0.80
CA PRO A 200 15.88 22.53 1.51
C PRO A 200 15.23 22.31 2.88
N ARG A 201 14.99 21.05 3.21
CA ARG A 201 14.58 20.60 4.54
C ARG A 201 15.75 20.09 5.36
#